data_AF-X1T710-F1
#
_entry.id   AF-X1T710-F1
#
_cell.length_a   1.000
_cell.length_b   1.000
_cell.length_c   1.000
_cell.angle_alpha   90.00
_cell.angle_beta   90.00
_cell.angle_gamma   90.00
#
_symmetry.space_group_name_H-M   'P 1'
#
loop_
_entity.id
_entity.type
_entity.pdbx_description
1 polymer ?
#
loop_
_entity_poly.entity_id
_entity_poly.type
_entity_poly.pdbx_seq_one_letter_code
_entity_poly.pdbx_strand_id
1 'polypeptide(L)'
;MDPYEDEITGFLLEKENFLLALDIEKHFEKAKDQLHRQLWEKLCANVEGRLPEESWSVELDEFSGESSVARGYFGMSILPPDQTAQFYLMFRVEQHAGPTYLPLYGGVTWTEVPGISAAGNLISSFQSQLKEDGFTRSNEKWPGWRYIRGLSSRNDFLREYIERGDDLIEEIIGQLGMMVERHSAELIKTNKYIQERI
;
A
#
# COMPACT_ATOMS: atom_id res chain seq x y z
N MET A 1 -8.58 -6.60 -31.14
CA MET A 1 -9.70 -5.70 -30.80
C MET A 1 -10.92 -6.57 -30.71
N ASP A 2 -11.57 -6.53 -29.55
CA ASP A 2 -12.85 -7.19 -29.36
C ASP A 2 -13.90 -6.42 -30.17
N PRO A 3 -14.55 -7.02 -31.18
CA PRO A 3 -15.50 -6.30 -32.04
C PRO A 3 -16.66 -5.66 -31.25
N TYR A 4 -16.92 -6.12 -30.03
CA TYR A 4 -17.94 -5.54 -29.14
C TYR A 4 -17.49 -4.22 -28.48
N GLU A 5 -16.19 -4.01 -28.25
CA GLU A 5 -15.68 -2.75 -27.67
C GLU A 5 -15.84 -1.58 -28.65
N ASP A 6 -15.58 -1.81 -29.94
CA ASP A 6 -15.65 -0.75 -30.97
C ASP A 6 -17.10 -0.31 -31.24
N GLU A 7 -18.06 -1.25 -31.16
CA GLU A 7 -19.48 -0.98 -31.38
C GLU A 7 -20.11 -0.22 -30.20
N ILE A 8 -19.77 -0.61 -28.95
CA ILE A 8 -20.18 0.12 -27.74
C ILE A 8 -19.57 1.52 -27.71
N THR A 9 -18.29 1.65 -28.10
CA THR A 9 -17.62 2.96 -28.16
C THR A 9 -18.28 3.87 -29.19
N GLY A 10 -18.60 3.35 -30.38
CA GLY A 10 -19.32 4.10 -31.41
C GLY A 10 -20.68 4.61 -30.93
N PHE A 11 -21.45 3.75 -30.26
CA PHE A 11 -22.74 4.10 -29.67
C PHE A 11 -22.63 5.20 -28.60
N LEU A 12 -21.68 5.10 -27.67
CA LEU A 12 -21.49 6.06 -26.57
C LEU A 12 -20.96 7.43 -27.04
N LEU A 13 -20.30 7.49 -28.20
CA LEU A 13 -19.78 8.73 -28.78
C LEU A 13 -20.82 9.50 -29.61
N GLU A 14 -22.00 8.93 -29.88
CA GLU A 14 -23.11 9.68 -30.47
C GLU A 14 -23.56 10.81 -29.51
N LYS A 15 -23.87 11.99 -30.06
CA LYS A 15 -24.15 13.20 -29.28
C LYS A 15 -25.31 13.00 -28.30
N GLU A 16 -26.29 12.22 -28.70
CA GLU A 16 -27.49 11.87 -27.94
C GLU A 16 -27.19 10.93 -26.77
N ASN A 17 -26.12 10.12 -26.89
CA ASN A 17 -25.72 9.12 -25.90
C ASN A 17 -24.55 9.60 -25.03
N PHE A 18 -23.92 10.72 -25.34
CA PHE A 18 -22.75 11.23 -24.61
C PHE A 18 -23.03 11.49 -23.13
N LEU A 19 -24.22 11.99 -22.77
CA LEU A 19 -24.59 12.17 -21.36
C LEU A 19 -24.73 10.83 -20.61
N LEU A 20 -25.22 9.80 -21.29
CA LEU A 20 -25.28 8.43 -20.77
C LEU A 20 -23.87 7.85 -20.62
N ALA A 21 -22.97 8.12 -21.58
CA ALA A 21 -21.57 7.73 -21.49
C ALA A 21 -20.89 8.35 -20.26
N LEU A 22 -21.10 9.65 -20.02
CA LEU A 22 -20.57 10.35 -18.85
C LEU A 22 -21.15 9.82 -17.53
N ASP A 23 -22.44 9.46 -17.50
CA ASP A 23 -23.08 8.91 -16.30
C ASP A 23 -22.58 7.47 -16.02
N ILE A 24 -22.49 6.63 -17.05
CA ILE A 24 -21.91 5.28 -16.97
C ILE A 24 -20.45 5.34 -16.51
N GLU A 25 -19.65 6.24 -17.08
CA GLU A 25 -18.25 6.46 -16.68
C GLU A 25 -18.16 6.78 -15.19
N LYS A 26 -18.98 7.71 -14.69
CA LYS A 26 -19.03 8.05 -13.26
C LYS A 26 -19.46 6.88 -12.38
N HIS A 27 -20.41 6.06 -12.84
CA HIS A 27 -20.82 4.84 -12.13
C HIS A 27 -19.69 3.80 -12.10
N PHE A 28 -18.92 3.71 -13.18
CA PHE A 28 -17.76 2.83 -13.28
C PHE A 28 -16.62 3.28 -12.37
N GLU A 29 -16.33 4.58 -12.29
CA GLU A 29 -15.38 5.14 -11.33
C GLU A 29 -15.76 4.79 -9.89
N LYS A 30 -17.02 5.03 -9.50
CA LYS A 30 -17.50 4.66 -8.16
C LYS A 30 -17.38 3.17 -7.86
N ALA A 31 -17.70 2.32 -8.83
CA ALA A 31 -17.59 0.87 -8.66
C ALA A 31 -16.12 0.45 -8.45
N LYS A 32 -15.20 1.08 -9.16
CA LYS A 32 -13.76 0.83 -9.00
C LYS A 32 -13.25 1.30 -7.64
N ASP A 33 -13.68 2.48 -7.18
CA ASP A 33 -13.33 2.98 -5.85
C ASP A 33 -13.83 2.04 -4.75
N GLN A 34 -15.07 1.55 -4.86
CA GLN A 34 -15.63 0.56 -3.92
C GLN A 34 -14.84 -0.75 -3.95
N LEU A 35 -14.47 -1.23 -5.13
CA LEU A 35 -13.71 -2.47 -5.26
C LEU A 35 -12.28 -2.33 -4.72
N HIS A 36 -11.62 -1.19 -4.96
CA HIS A 36 -10.35 -0.84 -4.32
C HIS A 36 -10.49 -0.90 -2.80
N ARG A 37 -11.46 -0.20 -2.25
CA ARG A 37 -11.67 -0.16 -0.81
C ARG A 37 -11.90 -1.53 -0.21
N GLN A 38 -12.78 -2.34 -0.81
CA GLN A 38 -13.05 -3.71 -0.36
C GLN A 38 -11.81 -4.59 -0.36
N LEU A 39 -10.99 -4.51 -1.41
CA LEU A 39 -9.72 -5.23 -1.47
C LEU A 39 -8.83 -4.84 -0.29
N TRP A 40 -8.66 -3.54 -0.04
CA TRP A 40 -7.77 -3.06 1.02
C TRP A 40 -8.31 -3.36 2.42
N GLU A 41 -9.62 -3.19 2.65
CA GLU A 41 -10.28 -3.63 3.89
C GLU A 41 -10.04 -5.13 4.14
N LYS A 42 -10.16 -5.95 3.09
CA LYS A 42 -9.90 -7.39 3.18
C LYS A 42 -8.44 -7.71 3.45
N LEU A 43 -7.51 -6.99 2.82
CA LEU A 43 -6.08 -7.14 3.07
C LEU A 43 -5.74 -6.79 4.51
N CYS A 44 -6.25 -5.66 5.03
CA CYS A 44 -6.05 -5.25 6.41
C CYS A 44 -6.55 -6.31 7.39
N ALA A 45 -7.79 -6.78 7.22
CA ALA A 45 -8.38 -7.80 8.10
C ALA A 45 -7.59 -9.12 8.10
N ASN A 46 -7.12 -9.56 6.93
CA ASN A 46 -6.34 -10.80 6.84
C ASN A 46 -4.93 -10.66 7.43
N VAL A 47 -4.30 -9.50 7.27
CA VAL A 47 -3.00 -9.22 7.88
C VAL A 47 -3.15 -9.15 9.39
N GLU A 48 -4.15 -8.42 9.89
CA GLU A 48 -4.46 -8.30 11.32
C GLU A 48 -4.65 -9.67 11.97
N GLY A 49 -5.40 -10.57 11.33
CA GLY A 49 -5.59 -11.95 11.81
C GLY A 49 -4.33 -12.83 11.83
N ARG A 50 -3.20 -12.37 11.29
CA ARG A 50 -1.90 -13.09 11.30
C ARG A 50 -0.87 -12.44 12.19
N LEU A 51 -1.16 -11.27 12.75
CA LEU A 51 -0.24 -10.61 13.65
C LEU A 51 -0.24 -11.29 15.03
N PRO A 52 0.87 -11.22 15.78
CA PRO A 52 0.89 -11.70 17.16
C PRO A 52 -0.19 -11.00 18.00
N GLU A 53 -1.00 -11.79 18.72
CA GLU A 53 -2.33 -11.41 19.27
C GLU A 53 -2.36 -10.18 20.18
N GLU A 54 -1.26 -9.75 20.79
CA GLU A 54 -1.36 -8.85 21.95
C GLU A 54 -0.92 -7.40 21.71
N SER A 55 -0.57 -6.96 20.50
CA SER A 55 -0.04 -5.58 20.41
C SER A 55 0.00 -4.87 19.06
N TRP A 56 0.12 -5.59 17.94
CA TRP A 56 0.18 -4.90 16.65
C TRP A 56 -1.23 -4.55 16.17
N SER A 57 -1.37 -3.43 15.48
CA SER A 57 -2.63 -3.04 14.84
C SER A 57 -2.44 -2.78 13.35
N VAL A 58 -3.52 -2.88 12.59
CA VAL A 58 -3.52 -2.58 11.16
C VAL A 58 -4.47 -1.45 10.88
N GLU A 59 -4.01 -0.44 10.15
CA GLU A 59 -4.81 0.70 9.74
C GLU A 59 -4.89 0.80 8.22
N LEU A 60 -6.11 1.03 7.72
CA LEU A 60 -6.34 1.38 6.32
C LEU A 60 -6.00 2.86 6.12
N ASP A 61 -5.05 3.13 5.25
CA ASP A 61 -4.69 4.48 4.84
C ASP A 61 -5.49 4.87 3.60
N GLU A 62 -6.33 5.90 3.69
CA GLU A 62 -6.99 6.51 2.52
C GLU A 62 -6.31 7.83 2.17
N PHE A 63 -5.73 7.93 0.97
CA PHE A 63 -5.12 9.16 0.50
C PHE A 63 -6.03 9.86 -0.51
N SER A 64 -6.41 11.10 -0.21
CA SER A 64 -7.03 11.99 -1.17
C SER A 64 -5.98 12.95 -1.71
N GLY A 65 -5.58 12.79 -2.97
CA GLY A 65 -4.80 13.80 -3.67
C GLY A 65 -5.70 14.91 -4.23
N GLU A 66 -5.18 16.14 -4.27
CA GLU A 66 -5.88 17.30 -4.83
C GLU A 66 -6.02 17.26 -6.36
N SER A 67 -5.29 16.37 -7.04
CA SER A 67 -5.36 16.23 -8.50
C SER A 67 -6.32 15.10 -8.91
N SER A 68 -6.95 15.23 -10.09
CA SER A 68 -7.82 14.21 -10.70
C SER A 68 -7.12 12.88 -10.97
N VAL A 69 -5.79 12.83 -10.84
CA VAL A 69 -4.95 11.62 -10.98
C VAL A 69 -4.76 10.91 -9.63
N ALA A 70 -5.26 11.48 -8.53
CA ALA A 70 -4.93 11.06 -7.18
C ALA A 70 -6.10 10.85 -6.21
N ARG A 71 -7.32 10.70 -6.72
CA ARG A 71 -8.44 10.18 -5.93
C ARG A 71 -8.34 8.65 -5.84
N GLY A 72 -8.55 8.10 -4.65
CA GLY A 72 -8.72 6.65 -4.45
C GLY A 72 -7.43 5.85 -4.28
N TYR A 73 -6.38 6.46 -3.73
CA TYR A 73 -5.20 5.70 -3.30
C TYR A 73 -5.42 5.14 -1.92
N PHE A 74 -5.06 3.88 -1.77
CA PHE A 74 -5.13 3.18 -0.51
C PHE A 74 -3.74 2.65 -0.13
N GLY A 75 -3.55 2.52 1.16
CA GLY A 75 -2.40 1.88 1.78
C GLY A 75 -2.82 1.15 3.03
N MET A 76 -1.86 0.47 3.64
CA MET A 76 -2.03 -0.23 4.89
C MET A 76 -0.81 0.03 5.74
N SER A 77 -1.05 0.53 6.96
CA SER A 77 -0.03 0.68 7.99
C SER A 77 -0.18 -0.47 9.00
N ILE A 78 0.94 -1.13 9.31
CA ILE A 78 1.00 -2.15 10.36
C ILE A 78 1.80 -1.55 11.51
N LEU A 79 1.06 -1.15 12.54
CA LEU A 79 1.56 -0.32 13.62
C LEU A 79 2.14 -1.19 14.74
N PRO A 80 3.29 -0.79 15.29
CA PRO A 80 3.93 -1.50 16.38
C PRO A 80 3.12 -1.39 17.69
N PRO A 81 3.40 -2.27 18.67
CA PRO A 81 2.84 -2.28 20.03
C PRO A 81 2.80 -0.94 20.75
N ASP A 82 3.87 -0.17 20.61
CA ASP A 82 4.08 1.05 21.36
C ASP A 82 4.28 2.20 20.39
N GLN A 83 3.34 3.14 20.45
CA GLN A 83 3.20 4.28 19.57
C GLN A 83 3.26 5.59 20.37
N THR A 84 3.81 5.55 21.59
CA THR A 84 3.83 6.70 22.50
C THR A 84 4.84 7.78 22.11
N ALA A 85 5.84 7.45 21.28
CA ALA A 85 6.76 8.43 20.72
C ALA A 85 6.14 9.20 19.55
N GLN A 86 6.55 10.46 19.40
CA GLN A 86 6.24 11.25 18.21
C GLN A 86 6.79 10.60 16.92
N PHE A 87 8.02 10.06 17.00
CA PHE A 87 8.71 9.45 15.87
C PHE A 87 8.88 7.95 16.13
N TYR A 88 8.34 7.11 15.24
CA TYR A 88 8.58 5.68 15.26
C TYR A 88 8.54 5.08 13.86
N LEU A 89 9.09 3.87 13.72
CA LEU A 89 9.05 3.08 12.51
C LEU A 89 7.82 2.17 12.52
N MET A 90 7.19 2.01 11.36
CA MET A 90 6.11 1.05 11.14
C MET A 90 6.33 0.31 9.83
N PHE A 91 5.68 -0.84 9.65
CA PHE A 91 5.59 -1.41 8.31
C PHE A 91 4.45 -0.72 7.57
N ARG A 92 4.65 -0.49 6.28
CA ARG A 92 3.63 0.13 5.45
C ARG A 92 3.66 -0.41 4.03
N VAL A 93 2.47 -0.53 3.46
CA VAL A 93 2.25 -0.90 2.06
C VAL A 93 1.42 0.19 1.42
N GLU A 94 1.84 0.72 0.29
CA GLU A 94 1.16 1.82 -0.38
C GLU A 94 1.04 1.57 -1.88
N GLN A 95 -0.02 2.13 -2.47
CA GLN A 95 -0.12 2.33 -3.91
C GLN A 95 0.70 3.56 -4.32
N HIS A 96 1.63 3.40 -5.25
CA HIS A 96 2.37 4.55 -5.79
C HIS A 96 1.50 5.34 -6.78
N ALA A 97 1.37 6.65 -6.56
CA ALA A 97 0.74 7.57 -7.50
C ALA A 97 1.64 7.84 -8.73
N GLY A 98 1.71 6.89 -9.67
CA GLY A 98 2.41 7.06 -10.94
C GLY A 98 1.46 7.46 -12.09
N PRO A 99 1.92 8.23 -13.09
CA PRO A 99 1.08 8.68 -14.22
C PRO A 99 0.61 7.54 -15.12
N THR A 100 1.30 6.40 -15.10
CA THR A 100 0.99 5.23 -15.94
C THR A 100 0.89 3.93 -15.17
N TYR A 101 1.44 3.90 -13.95
CA TYR A 101 1.57 2.67 -13.17
C TYR A 101 1.24 2.90 -11.69
N LEU A 102 0.43 2.02 -11.10
CA LEU A 102 0.11 1.99 -9.65
C LEU A 102 0.74 0.76 -8.96
N PRO A 103 2.07 0.57 -9.02
CA PRO A 103 2.68 -0.58 -8.35
C PRO A 103 2.48 -0.48 -6.85
N LEU A 104 2.25 -1.62 -6.20
CA LEU A 104 2.34 -1.70 -4.74
C LEU A 104 3.81 -1.74 -4.33
N TYR A 105 4.14 -0.97 -3.31
CA TYR A 105 5.41 -1.08 -2.62
C TYR A 105 5.17 -1.23 -1.14
N GLY A 106 6.07 -1.96 -0.49
CA GLY A 106 5.99 -2.24 0.93
C GLY A 106 7.37 -2.18 1.56
N GLY A 107 7.41 -1.81 2.84
CA GLY A 107 8.65 -1.67 3.58
C GLY A 107 8.44 -1.09 4.96
N VAL A 108 9.52 -0.56 5.51
CA VAL A 108 9.54 0.16 6.77
C VAL A 108 9.56 1.66 6.48
N THR A 109 8.69 2.42 7.16
CA THR A 109 8.60 3.88 7.07
C THR A 109 8.58 4.52 8.44
N TRP A 110 9.04 5.76 8.52
CA TRP A 110 8.80 6.66 9.63
C TRP A 110 7.34 7.16 9.66
N THR A 111 6.77 7.35 10.86
CA THR A 111 5.56 8.15 11.07
C THR A 111 5.75 9.58 10.59
N GLU A 112 6.83 10.20 11.07
CA GLU A 112 7.29 11.53 10.73
C GLU A 112 8.82 11.47 10.67
N VAL A 113 9.43 12.19 9.71
CA VAL A 113 10.88 12.16 9.53
C VAL A 113 11.53 12.97 10.65
N PRO A 114 12.35 12.37 11.53
CA PRO A 114 13.04 13.12 12.57
C PRO A 114 14.08 14.06 11.93
N GLY A 115 14.22 15.28 12.45
CA GLY A 115 15.15 16.28 11.95
C GLY A 115 16.64 15.85 12.02
N ILE A 116 17.11 15.23 10.93
CA ILE A 116 18.47 15.13 10.35
C ILE A 116 19.68 14.71 11.22
N SER A 117 19.65 14.53 12.56
CA SER A 117 20.89 14.06 13.26
C SER A 117 20.76 12.95 14.31
N ALA A 118 19.62 12.77 14.95
CA ALA A 118 19.54 11.82 16.08
C ALA A 118 19.52 10.34 15.65
N ALA A 119 19.05 10.03 14.44
CA ALA A 119 18.72 8.65 14.04
C ALA A 119 19.72 8.00 13.05
N GLY A 120 20.62 8.76 12.41
CA GLY A 120 21.42 8.30 11.26
C GLY A 120 22.25 7.04 11.51
N ASN A 121 22.93 6.95 12.66
CA ASN A 121 23.69 5.75 13.03
C ASN A 121 22.80 4.59 13.47
N LEU A 122 21.62 4.89 14.03
CA LEU A 122 20.72 3.91 14.65
C LEU A 122 19.92 3.12 13.62
N ILE A 123 19.50 3.79 12.55
CA ILE A 123 18.78 3.16 11.45
C ILE A 123 19.73 2.32 10.61
N SER A 124 21.03 2.65 10.58
CA SER A 124 22.01 2.02 9.68
C SER A 124 22.12 0.49 9.83
N SER A 125 22.02 -0.04 11.05
CA SER A 125 22.05 -1.49 11.29
C SER A 125 20.77 -2.15 10.82
N PHE A 126 19.61 -1.55 11.10
CA PHE A 126 18.33 -2.07 10.64
C PHE A 126 18.17 -1.97 9.12
N GLN A 127 18.63 -0.87 8.52
CA GLN A 127 18.76 -0.68 7.06
C GLN A 127 19.61 -1.76 6.41
N SER A 128 20.71 -2.15 7.05
CA SER A 128 21.59 -3.21 6.53
C SER A 128 20.86 -4.55 6.50
N GLN A 129 20.12 -4.90 7.56
CA GLN A 129 19.29 -6.11 7.60
C GLN A 129 18.18 -6.08 6.54
N LEU A 130 17.46 -4.95 6.42
CA LEU A 130 16.44 -4.76 5.40
C LEU A 130 17.03 -4.96 3.98
N LYS A 131 18.23 -4.43 3.73
CA LYS A 131 18.90 -4.57 2.45
C LYS A 131 19.31 -6.01 2.14
N GLU A 132 19.81 -6.75 3.12
CA GLU A 132 20.10 -8.19 2.99
C GLU A 132 18.86 -8.99 2.58
N ASP A 133 17.67 -8.53 3.00
CA ASP A 133 16.38 -9.15 2.73
C ASP A 133 15.66 -8.58 1.49
N GLY A 134 16.39 -7.79 0.70
CA GLY A 134 15.94 -7.31 -0.61
C GLY A 134 15.14 -6.00 -0.58
N PHE A 135 15.02 -5.33 0.58
CA PHE A 135 14.51 -3.97 0.70
C PHE A 135 15.61 -2.96 0.32
N THR A 136 15.98 -2.97 -0.96
CA THR A 136 17.18 -2.28 -1.46
C THR A 136 16.98 -0.80 -1.74
N ARG A 137 15.76 -0.29 -1.66
CA ARG A 137 15.44 1.12 -1.90
C ARG A 137 15.24 1.83 -0.56
N SER A 138 15.80 3.02 -0.43
CA SER A 138 15.75 3.80 0.80
C SER A 138 15.73 5.29 0.52
N ASN A 139 15.06 6.07 1.38
CA ASN A 139 15.12 7.53 1.43
C ASN A 139 14.94 7.99 2.89
N GLU A 140 14.84 9.30 3.12
CA GLU A 140 14.72 9.86 4.48
C GLU A 140 13.49 9.34 5.25
N LYS A 141 12.36 9.13 4.55
CA LYS A 141 11.12 8.62 5.13
C LYS A 141 11.05 7.10 5.19
N TRP A 142 11.65 6.42 4.21
CA TRP A 142 11.62 4.97 4.07
C TRP A 142 13.01 4.39 4.26
N PRO A 143 13.37 3.92 5.46
CA PRO A 143 14.64 3.24 5.69
C PRO A 143 14.89 2.07 4.73
N GLY A 144 13.86 1.32 4.36
CA GLY A 144 13.98 0.23 3.40
C GLY A 144 12.62 -0.16 2.84
N TRP A 145 12.51 -0.23 1.51
CA TRP A 145 11.31 -0.64 0.81
C TRP A 145 11.62 -1.42 -0.48
N ARG A 146 10.62 -2.13 -0.99
CA ARG A 146 10.66 -2.83 -2.28
C ARG A 146 9.28 -2.81 -2.95
N TYR A 147 9.25 -3.04 -4.26
CA TYR A 147 7.98 -3.35 -4.93
C TYR A 147 7.51 -4.74 -4.54
N ILE A 148 6.19 -4.88 -4.37
CA ILE A 148 5.53 -6.18 -4.23
C ILE A 148 5.41 -6.77 -5.63
N ARG A 149 5.97 -7.97 -5.83
CA ARG A 149 6.03 -8.59 -7.16
C ARG A 149 4.65 -9.07 -7.60
N GLY A 150 4.44 -9.10 -8.91
CA GLY A 150 3.24 -9.67 -9.54
C GLY A 150 2.09 -8.69 -9.69
N LEU A 151 2.11 -7.56 -8.99
CA LEU A 151 0.98 -6.63 -8.97
C LEU A 151 1.14 -5.55 -10.04
N SER A 152 0.31 -5.68 -11.07
CA SER A 152 0.26 -4.77 -12.21
C SER A 152 -0.38 -3.44 -11.84
N SER A 153 0.03 -2.41 -12.58
CA SER A 153 -0.59 -1.11 -12.65
C SER A 153 -2.02 -1.11 -13.20
N ARG A 154 -2.88 -0.22 -12.67
CA ARG A 154 -4.23 0.11 -13.17
C ARG A 154 -5.27 -1.02 -13.00
N ASN A 155 -6.35 -0.96 -13.79
CA ASN A 155 -7.53 -1.86 -13.77
C ASN A 155 -7.18 -3.35 -13.78
N ASP A 156 -5.99 -3.73 -14.27
CA ASP A 156 -5.56 -5.12 -14.32
C ASP A 156 -5.45 -5.72 -12.92
N PHE A 157 -5.07 -4.93 -11.91
CA PHE A 157 -5.04 -5.39 -10.53
C PHE A 157 -6.44 -5.66 -9.97
N LEU A 158 -7.42 -4.82 -10.32
CA LEU A 158 -8.81 -5.07 -9.96
C LEU A 158 -9.42 -6.24 -10.73
N ARG A 159 -9.07 -6.38 -12.00
CA ARG A 159 -9.46 -7.52 -12.82
C ARG A 159 -8.90 -8.80 -12.21
N GLU A 160 -7.62 -8.81 -11.87
CA GLU A 160 -6.96 -9.92 -11.21
C GLU A 160 -7.59 -10.21 -9.84
N TYR A 161 -8.00 -9.20 -9.08
CA TYR A 161 -8.75 -9.39 -7.84
C TYR A 161 -10.14 -10.00 -8.07
N ILE A 162 -10.87 -9.58 -9.10
CA ILE A 162 -12.16 -10.19 -9.46
C ILE A 162 -11.96 -11.66 -9.86
N GLU A 163 -10.91 -11.96 -10.61
CA GLU A 163 -10.63 -13.30 -11.16
C GLU A 163 -10.06 -14.27 -10.11
N ARG A 164 -9.14 -13.81 -9.28
CA ARG A 164 -8.37 -14.63 -8.33
C ARG A 164 -8.83 -14.48 -6.88
N GLY A 165 -9.46 -13.36 -6.53
CA GLY A 165 -10.03 -13.10 -5.21
C GLY A 165 -9.05 -13.36 -4.07
N ASP A 166 -9.37 -14.37 -3.25
CA ASP A 166 -8.60 -14.75 -2.07
C ASP A 166 -7.18 -15.22 -2.39
N ASP A 167 -6.96 -15.87 -3.53
CA ASP A 167 -5.63 -16.34 -3.90
C ASP A 167 -4.65 -15.17 -4.11
N LEU A 168 -5.15 -14.06 -4.65
CA LEU A 168 -4.36 -12.83 -4.80
C LEU A 168 -4.05 -12.22 -3.43
N ILE A 169 -5.05 -12.17 -2.55
CA ILE A 169 -4.87 -11.68 -1.17
C ILE A 169 -3.82 -12.52 -0.43
N GLU A 170 -3.89 -13.85 -0.52
CA GLU A 170 -2.91 -14.77 0.07
C GLU A 170 -1.50 -14.57 -0.48
N GLU A 171 -1.35 -14.35 -1.78
CA GLU A 171 -0.05 -14.07 -2.39
C GLU A 171 0.57 -12.78 -1.85
N ILE A 172 -0.24 -11.72 -1.74
CA ILE A 172 0.18 -10.43 -1.17
C ILE A 172 0.58 -10.62 0.28
N ILE A 173 -0.25 -11.30 1.07
CA ILE A 173 0.03 -11.55 2.48
C ILE A 173 1.27 -12.42 2.64
N GLY A 174 1.51 -13.41 1.79
CA GLY A 174 2.74 -14.20 1.84
C GLY A 174 4.00 -13.33 1.70
N GLN A 175 3.95 -12.32 0.83
CA GLN A 175 5.04 -11.35 0.68
C GLN A 175 5.19 -10.40 1.89
N LEU A 176 4.09 -10.07 2.56
CA LEU A 176 4.04 -9.16 3.72
C LEU A 176 4.32 -9.86 5.07
N GLY A 177 3.80 -11.06 5.27
CA GLY A 177 4.03 -11.90 6.45
C GLY A 177 5.52 -12.17 6.64
N MET A 178 6.23 -12.52 5.55
CA MET A 178 7.69 -12.65 5.59
C MET A 178 8.40 -11.38 6.08
N MET A 179 7.86 -10.19 5.78
CA MET A 179 8.44 -8.93 6.25
C MET A 179 8.19 -8.72 7.73
N VAL A 180 6.94 -8.88 8.18
CA VAL A 180 6.56 -8.64 9.58
C VAL A 180 7.18 -9.68 10.50
N GLU A 181 7.10 -10.96 10.17
CA GLU A 181 7.66 -12.05 10.97
C GLU A 181 9.17 -11.88 11.14
N ARG A 182 9.88 -11.52 10.07
CA ARG A 182 11.35 -11.44 10.08
C ARG A 182 11.90 -10.20 10.75
N HIS A 183 11.18 -9.07 10.67
CA HIS A 183 11.70 -7.77 11.09
C HIS A 183 10.98 -7.18 12.31
N SER A 184 9.88 -7.76 12.78
CA SER A 184 9.10 -7.25 13.93
C SER A 184 9.94 -7.04 15.19
N ALA A 185 10.77 -8.02 15.55
CA ALA A 185 11.61 -7.94 16.75
C ALA A 185 12.64 -6.79 16.68
N GLU A 186 13.31 -6.63 15.53
CA GLU A 186 14.28 -5.55 15.36
C GLU A 186 13.59 -4.19 15.26
N LEU A 187 12.41 -4.12 14.63
CA LEU A 187 11.61 -2.90 14.58
C LEU A 187 11.18 -2.46 15.99
N ILE A 188 10.66 -3.37 16.81
CA ILE A 188 10.30 -3.08 18.22
C ILE A 188 11.51 -2.56 19.00
N LYS A 189 12.66 -3.26 18.89
CA LYS A 189 13.91 -2.86 19.56
C LYS A 189 14.39 -1.48 19.08
N THR A 190 14.28 -1.20 17.78
CA THR A 190 14.65 0.09 17.20
C THR A 190 13.73 1.20 17.71
N ASN A 191 12.42 0.97 17.75
CA ASN A 191 11.45 1.94 18.26
C ASN A 191 11.61 2.24 19.75
N LYS A 192 11.85 1.21 20.57
CA LYS A 192 12.16 1.39 21.99
C LYS A 192 13.39 2.27 22.18
N TYR A 193 14.43 2.02 21.38
CA TYR A 193 15.63 2.83 21.44
C TYR A 193 15.40 4.29 21.00
N ILE A 194 14.57 4.50 19.97
CA ILE A 194 14.18 5.85 19.50
C ILE A 194 13.50 6.62 20.64
N GLN A 195 12.52 6.00 21.31
CA GLN A 195 11.82 6.59 22.47
C GLN A 195 12.74 6.99 23.62
N GLU A 196 13.79 6.22 23.88
CA GLU A 196 14.73 6.51 24.98
C GLU A 196 15.67 7.70 24.69
N ARG A 197 15.71 8.21 23.45
CA ARG A 197 16.75 9.15 23.00
C ARG A 197 16.26 10.40 22.26
N ILE A 198 15.02 10.42 21.80
CA ILE A 198 14.38 11.55 21.12
C ILE A 198 13.17 11.98 21.95
#